data_AF-A0A7H0IJQ5-F1
#
_entry.id   AF-A0A7H0IJQ5-F1
#
_cell.length_a   1.000
_cell.length_b   1.000
_cell.length_c   1.000
_cell.angle_alpha   90.00
_cell.angle_beta   90.00
_cell.angle_gamma   90.00
#
_symmetry.space_group_name_H-M   'P 1'
#
loop_
_entity.id
_entity.type
_entity.pdbx_description
1 polymer ?
#
loop_
_entity_poly.entity_id
_entity_poly.type
_entity_poly.pdbx_seq_one_letter_code
_entity_poly.pdbx_strand_id
1 'polypeptide(L)'
;MNFAELLARMGEFPHLRFTGNAKRTRELDAQCIGNWVAVAWDALCALEEYAASRTSCDFRRWCENLPDSCQHPFPSGKVTMRESETVANHHDWRRQRTFPVPESITPTARLFMQSHLRIGSGNTVSPRLYFHDDTANSGLVYVGYIGAHLDNTHTYR
;
A
#
# COMPACT_ATOMS: atom_id res chain seq x y z
N MET A 1 -12.39 10.15 10.67
CA MET A 1 -11.63 8.89 10.72
C MET A 1 -10.16 9.20 10.92
N ASN A 2 -9.45 8.48 11.78
CA ASN A 2 -8.00 8.50 11.95
C ASN A 2 -7.37 7.14 11.52
N PHE A 3 -6.05 6.99 11.57
CA PHE A 3 -5.37 5.76 11.15
C PHE A 3 -5.64 4.57 12.09
N ALA A 4 -5.87 4.81 13.39
CA ALA A 4 -6.30 3.76 14.31
C ALA A 4 -7.69 3.21 13.94
N GLU A 5 -8.64 4.08 13.61
CA GLU A 5 -9.98 3.74 13.14
C GLU A 5 -9.93 3.04 11.77
N LEU A 6 -9.10 3.53 10.84
CA LEU A 6 -8.86 2.86 9.55
C LEU A 6 -8.40 1.42 9.74
N LEU A 7 -7.46 1.16 10.67
CA LEU A 7 -6.98 -0.19 10.95
C LEU A 7 -8.06 -1.10 11.53
N ALA A 8 -8.90 -0.57 12.42
CA ALA A 8 -10.02 -1.31 13.01
C ALA A 8 -11.04 -1.76 11.94
N ARG A 9 -11.13 -1.03 10.83
CA ARG A 9 -12.04 -1.28 9.73
C ARG A 9 -11.44 -2.11 8.59
N MET A 10 -10.18 -2.55 8.69
CA MET A 10 -9.57 -3.42 7.66
C MET A 10 -10.34 -4.73 7.44
N GLY A 11 -11.07 -5.21 8.44
CA GLY A 11 -11.92 -6.40 8.33
C GLY A 11 -13.19 -6.20 7.47
N GLU A 12 -13.51 -4.96 7.09
CA GLU A 12 -14.64 -4.65 6.19
C GLU A 12 -14.34 -5.02 4.73
N PHE A 13 -13.06 -5.22 4.37
CA PHE A 13 -12.63 -5.54 3.00
C PHE A 13 -12.49 -7.06 2.80
N PRO A 14 -13.37 -7.70 2.01
CA PRO A 14 -13.28 -9.12 1.74
C PRO A 14 -11.96 -9.56 1.10
N HIS A 15 -11.40 -8.74 0.20
CA HIS A 15 -10.24 -9.09 -0.62
C HIS A 15 -8.93 -8.48 -0.12
N LEU A 16 -8.95 -7.67 0.95
CA LEU A 16 -7.73 -7.09 1.52
C LEU A 16 -7.31 -7.78 2.83
N ARG A 17 -6.01 -7.92 3.02
CA ARG A 17 -5.43 -8.36 4.30
C ARG A 17 -4.32 -7.41 4.73
N PHE A 18 -4.45 -6.82 5.91
CA PHE A 18 -3.37 -6.05 6.51
C PHE A 18 -2.39 -6.99 7.21
N THR A 19 -1.12 -6.95 6.81
CA THR A 19 -0.04 -7.76 7.40
C THR A 19 1.11 -6.91 7.94
N GLY A 20 0.94 -5.58 7.88
CA GLY A 20 1.93 -4.61 8.33
C GLY A 20 1.97 -4.39 9.84
N ASN A 21 2.87 -3.49 10.25
CA ASN A 21 2.98 -3.08 11.65
C ASN A 21 1.97 -1.99 11.99
N ALA A 22 0.91 -2.36 12.70
CA ALA A 22 -0.16 -1.45 13.12
C ALA A 22 0.34 -0.24 13.96
N LYS A 23 1.43 -0.39 14.72
CA LYS A 23 2.00 0.72 15.50
C LYS A 23 2.48 1.84 14.57
N ARG A 24 3.20 1.50 13.50
CA ARG A 24 3.72 2.47 12.52
C ARG A 24 2.59 3.23 11.81
N THR A 25 1.48 2.54 11.52
CA THR A 25 0.31 3.18 10.92
C THR A 25 -0.33 4.18 11.89
N ARG A 26 -0.48 3.81 13.18
CA ARG A 26 -1.03 4.74 14.20
C ARG A 26 -0.13 5.94 14.47
N GLU A 27 1.19 5.81 14.35
CA GLU A 27 2.13 6.93 14.51
C GLU A 27 1.87 8.07 13.50
N LEU A 28 1.21 7.78 12.38
CA LEU A 28 0.78 8.82 11.43
C LEU A 28 -0.27 9.77 12.01
N ASP A 29 -1.07 9.35 12.99
CA ASP A 29 -2.12 10.22 13.57
C ASP A 29 -1.52 11.46 14.23
N ALA A 30 -0.36 11.32 14.88
CA ALA A 30 0.36 12.45 15.50
C ALA A 30 0.99 13.40 14.47
N GLN A 31 1.16 12.96 13.23
CA GLN A 31 1.87 13.68 12.17
C GLN A 31 0.92 14.11 11.04
N CYS A 32 -0.36 13.74 11.13
CA CYS A 32 -1.31 13.88 10.03
C CYS A 32 -1.62 15.35 9.77
N ILE A 33 -1.01 15.89 8.71
CA ILE A 33 -1.28 17.24 8.23
C ILE A 33 -2.18 17.11 7.00
N GLY A 34 -3.49 17.24 7.20
CA GLY A 34 -4.48 17.23 6.12
C GLY A 34 -5.22 15.90 5.94
N ASN A 35 -5.49 15.53 4.69
CA ASN A 35 -6.44 14.48 4.33
C ASN A 35 -5.82 13.07 4.17
N TRP A 36 -4.65 12.81 4.76
CA TRP A 36 -3.92 11.55 4.52
C TRP A 36 -4.73 10.31 4.84
N VAL A 37 -5.49 10.31 5.93
CA VAL A 37 -6.37 9.19 6.29
C VAL A 37 -7.49 8.97 5.27
N ALA A 38 -8.06 10.05 4.70
CA ALA A 38 -9.07 9.94 3.66
C ALA A 38 -8.46 9.35 2.38
N VAL A 39 -7.28 9.84 1.96
CA VAL A 39 -6.58 9.29 0.80
C VAL A 39 -6.16 7.84 1.01
N ALA A 40 -5.76 7.47 2.23
CA ALA A 40 -5.46 6.08 2.59
C ALA A 40 -6.70 5.19 2.50
N TRP A 41 -7.86 5.69 2.95
CA TRP A 41 -9.12 4.98 2.82
C TRP A 41 -9.53 4.80 1.36
N ASP A 42 -9.48 5.86 0.56
CA ASP A 42 -9.78 5.82 -0.88
C ASP A 42 -8.88 4.80 -1.60
N ALA A 43 -7.59 4.77 -1.24
CA ALA A 43 -6.64 3.79 -1.76
C ALA A 43 -7.04 2.34 -1.41
N LEU A 44 -7.53 2.09 -0.21
CA LEU A 44 -7.98 0.76 0.21
C LEU A 44 -9.27 0.36 -0.52
N CYS A 45 -10.26 1.26 -0.62
CA CYS A 45 -11.46 0.99 -1.41
C CYS A 45 -11.14 0.68 -2.88
N ALA A 46 -10.21 1.43 -3.48
CA ALA A 46 -9.78 1.18 -4.86
C ALA A 46 -9.07 -0.18 -5.01
N LEU A 47 -8.21 -0.57 -4.05
CA LEU A 47 -7.57 -1.89 -4.05
C LEU A 47 -8.58 -3.03 -3.88
N GLU A 48 -9.63 -2.82 -3.07
CA GLU A 48 -10.72 -3.78 -2.91
C GLU A 48 -11.49 -3.97 -4.22
N GLU A 49 -11.89 -2.89 -4.89
CA GLU A 49 -12.57 -2.99 -6.19
C GLU A 49 -11.68 -3.61 -7.27
N TYR A 50 -10.40 -3.25 -7.28
CA TYR A 50 -9.42 -3.88 -8.15
C TYR A 50 -9.37 -5.39 -7.95
N ALA A 51 -9.20 -5.84 -6.70
CA ALA A 51 -9.12 -7.26 -6.37
C ALA A 51 -10.44 -8.00 -6.72
N ALA A 52 -11.59 -7.36 -6.45
CA ALA A 52 -12.90 -7.89 -6.80
C ALA A 52 -13.12 -8.00 -8.32
N SER A 53 -12.52 -7.10 -9.12
CA SER A 53 -12.64 -7.10 -10.58
C SER A 53 -11.96 -8.30 -11.24
N ARG A 54 -11.00 -8.93 -10.56
CA ARG A 54 -10.20 -10.06 -11.08
C ARG A 54 -9.61 -9.81 -12.47
N THR A 55 -9.25 -8.56 -12.74
CA THR A 55 -8.57 -8.19 -13.98
C THR A 55 -7.19 -8.85 -14.06
N SER A 56 -6.70 -9.05 -15.29
CA SER A 56 -5.36 -9.59 -15.54
C SER A 56 -4.28 -8.50 -15.62
N CYS A 57 -4.66 -7.22 -15.63
CA CYS A 57 -3.72 -6.11 -15.63
C CYS A 57 -3.34 -5.69 -14.20
N ASP A 58 -2.18 -5.04 -14.04
CA ASP A 58 -1.78 -4.52 -12.74
C ASP A 58 -2.65 -3.35 -12.27
N PHE A 59 -2.61 -3.08 -10.96
CA PHE A 59 -3.42 -2.03 -10.33
C PHE A 59 -3.27 -0.65 -10.98
N ARG A 60 -2.06 -0.27 -11.41
CA ARG A 60 -1.84 1.02 -12.04
C ARG A 60 -2.59 1.09 -13.38
N ARG A 61 -2.46 0.06 -14.21
CA ARG A 61 -3.14 -0.01 -15.50
C ARG A 61 -4.66 -0.07 -15.33
N TRP A 62 -5.15 -0.74 -14.28
CA TRP A 62 -6.56 -0.71 -13.90
C TRP A 62 -7.01 0.71 -13.55
N CYS A 63 -6.24 1.46 -12.75
CA CYS A 63 -6.53 2.88 -12.46
C CYS A 63 -6.49 3.79 -13.70
N GLU A 64 -5.70 3.46 -14.72
CA GLU A 64 -5.65 4.19 -15.99
C GLU A 64 -6.84 3.85 -16.91
N ASN A 65 -7.48 2.70 -16.71
CA ASN A 65 -8.54 2.16 -17.57
C ASN A 65 -9.69 1.64 -16.70
N LEU A 66 -10.25 2.52 -15.87
CA LEU A 66 -11.29 2.15 -14.91
C LEU A 66 -12.54 1.61 -15.64
N PRO A 67 -13.15 0.52 -15.13
CA PRO A 67 -14.48 0.10 -15.59
C PRO A 67 -15.52 1.18 -15.32
N ASP A 68 -16.55 1.28 -16.16
CA ASP A 68 -17.67 2.22 -15.98
C ASP A 68 -18.41 2.04 -14.63
N SER A 69 -18.34 0.83 -14.07
CA SER A 69 -18.93 0.48 -12.78
C SER A 69 -18.05 0.82 -11.57
N CYS A 70 -16.85 1.38 -11.77
CA CYS A 70 -15.92 1.71 -10.69
C CYS A 70 -16.52 2.79 -9.79
N GLN A 71 -16.61 2.53 -8.48
CA GLN A 71 -17.15 3.50 -7.52
C GLN A 71 -16.04 4.28 -6.81
N HIS A 72 -14.87 3.66 -6.62
CA HIS A 72 -13.73 4.24 -5.90
C HIS A 72 -12.49 4.37 -6.80
N PRO A 73 -12.44 5.38 -7.68
CA PRO A 73 -11.27 5.63 -8.51
C PRO A 73 -10.07 6.08 -7.67
N PHE A 74 -8.86 5.63 -8.04
CA PHE A 74 -7.61 6.14 -7.46
C PHE A 74 -6.69 6.73 -8.53
N PRO A 75 -6.01 7.87 -8.28
CA PRO A 75 -5.17 8.49 -9.31
C PRO A 75 -3.97 7.61 -9.67
N SER A 76 -3.89 7.17 -10.93
CA SER A 76 -2.78 6.32 -11.41
C SER A 76 -1.40 6.95 -11.21
N GLY A 77 -1.28 8.29 -11.28
CA GLY A 77 -0.05 9.03 -11.00
C GLY A 77 0.45 8.94 -9.55
N LYS A 78 -0.38 8.42 -8.62
CA LYS A 78 0.03 8.10 -7.24
C LYS A 78 0.44 6.64 -7.06
N VAL A 79 0.28 5.81 -8.10
CA VAL A 79 0.56 4.37 -8.07
C VAL A 79 1.95 4.12 -8.66
N THR A 80 2.77 3.36 -7.94
CA THR A 80 4.06 2.87 -8.44
C THR A 80 4.07 1.35 -8.29
N MET A 81 4.23 0.62 -9.40
CA MET A 81 4.22 -0.86 -9.40
C MET A 81 5.61 -1.47 -9.13
N ARG A 82 6.68 -0.69 -9.31
CA ARG A 82 8.05 -1.14 -9.08
C ARG A 82 8.85 -0.07 -8.36
N GLU A 83 9.59 -0.49 -7.34
CA GLU A 83 10.55 0.37 -6.68
C GLU A 83 11.71 0.70 -7.61
N SER A 84 12.41 1.81 -7.31
CA SER A 84 13.60 2.17 -8.08
C SER A 84 14.68 1.09 -7.98
N GLU A 85 15.45 0.88 -9.05
CA GLU A 85 16.56 -0.09 -9.05
C GLU A 85 17.57 0.21 -7.95
N THR A 86 17.83 1.50 -7.67
CA THR A 86 18.71 1.94 -6.58
C THR A 86 18.22 1.43 -5.22
N VAL A 87 16.92 1.54 -4.94
CA VAL A 87 16.31 1.01 -3.72
C VAL A 87 16.32 -0.51 -3.69
N ALA A 88 16.01 -1.16 -4.81
CA ALA A 88 15.97 -2.61 -4.91
C ALA A 88 17.35 -3.25 -4.71
N ASN A 89 18.42 -2.60 -5.18
CA ASN A 89 19.79 -3.11 -5.09
C ASN A 89 20.48 -2.74 -3.76
N HIS A 90 19.95 -1.79 -2.99
CA HIS A 90 20.50 -1.43 -1.68
C HIS A 90 19.92 -2.33 -0.57
N HIS A 91 20.77 -3.14 0.05
CA HIS A 91 20.35 -4.15 1.05
C HIS A 91 19.44 -3.59 2.16
N ASP A 92 19.83 -2.48 2.79
CA ASP A 92 19.05 -1.88 3.88
C ASP A 92 17.69 -1.33 3.43
N TRP A 93 17.65 -0.62 2.30
CA TRP A 93 16.41 -0.04 1.77
C TRP A 93 15.45 -1.11 1.28
N ARG A 94 15.97 -2.19 0.69
CA ARG A 94 15.20 -3.38 0.34
C ARG A 94 14.63 -4.06 1.58
N ARG A 95 15.39 -4.18 2.66
CA ARG A 95 14.91 -4.75 3.93
C ARG A 95 13.75 -3.94 4.53
N GLN A 96 13.79 -2.61 4.46
CA GLN A 96 12.70 -1.76 4.95
C GLN A 96 11.37 -1.99 4.20
N ARG A 97 11.46 -2.44 2.94
CA ARG A 97 10.32 -2.75 2.06
C ARG A 97 9.98 -4.25 2.03
N THR A 98 10.60 -5.02 2.92
CA THR A 98 10.31 -6.45 3.08
C THR A 98 9.36 -6.60 4.26
N PHE A 99 8.10 -6.89 3.99
CA PHE A 99 7.02 -6.90 4.99
C PHE A 99 6.53 -8.31 5.31
N PRO A 100 5.91 -8.54 6.48
CA PRO A 100 5.30 -9.82 6.80
C PRO A 100 4.17 -10.17 5.82
N VAL A 101 4.04 -11.46 5.51
CA VAL A 101 2.94 -12.07 4.76
C VAL A 101 2.68 -13.48 5.31
N PRO A 102 1.52 -14.11 5.06
CA PRO A 102 1.31 -15.51 5.44
C PRO A 102 2.33 -16.45 4.79
N GLU A 103 2.66 -17.55 5.46
CA GLU A 103 3.59 -18.57 4.93
C GLU A 103 3.10 -19.23 3.64
N SER A 104 1.79 -19.22 3.40
CA SER A 104 1.19 -19.68 2.14
C SER A 104 1.60 -18.84 0.93
N ILE A 105 2.08 -17.61 1.14
CA ILE A 105 2.59 -16.72 0.08
C ILE A 105 4.08 -16.95 -0.17
N THR A 106 4.86 -17.10 0.90
CA THR A 106 6.28 -17.46 0.82
C THR A 106 6.72 -18.18 2.08
N PRO A 107 7.55 -19.24 1.99
CA PRO A 107 8.03 -19.99 3.16
C PRO A 107 8.77 -19.14 4.20
N THR A 108 9.28 -17.97 3.82
CA THR A 108 9.99 -17.05 4.73
C THR A 108 9.06 -16.14 5.53
N ALA A 109 7.74 -16.20 5.28
CA ALA A 109 6.72 -15.30 5.83
C ALA A 109 7.02 -13.80 5.62
N ARG A 110 7.90 -13.46 4.66
CA ARG A 110 8.34 -12.09 4.39
C ARG A 110 8.53 -11.87 2.90
N LEU A 111 7.98 -10.78 2.40
CA LEU A 111 8.00 -10.46 0.98
C LEU A 111 8.53 -9.05 0.75
N PHE A 112 9.45 -8.91 -0.19
CA PHE A 112 9.86 -7.60 -0.70
C PHE A 112 8.74 -7.03 -1.57
N MET A 113 8.00 -6.07 -1.03
CA MET A 113 6.90 -5.41 -1.73
C MET A 113 7.42 -4.14 -2.41
N GLN A 114 7.25 -4.09 -3.73
CA GLN A 114 7.67 -2.96 -4.55
C GLN A 114 6.51 -2.01 -4.85
N SER A 115 5.32 -2.57 -5.02
CA SER A 115 4.13 -1.80 -5.36
C SER A 115 3.73 -0.92 -4.18
N HIS A 116 3.55 0.37 -4.44
CA HIS A 116 3.18 1.34 -3.42
C HIS A 116 2.40 2.53 -3.94
N LEU A 117 1.66 3.14 -3.03
CA LEU A 117 0.78 4.28 -3.26
C LEU A 117 1.27 5.49 -2.47
N ARG A 118 1.30 6.66 -3.12
CA ARG A 118 1.54 7.93 -2.43
C ARG A 118 0.25 8.38 -1.74
N ILE A 119 0.21 8.29 -0.41
CA ILE A 119 -0.94 8.70 0.39
C ILE A 119 -0.93 10.19 0.68
N GLY A 120 0.24 10.74 0.98
CA GLY A 120 0.37 12.15 1.29
C GLY A 120 1.75 12.71 0.99
N SER A 121 1.80 14.03 1.04
CA SER A 121 3.01 14.83 1.02
C SER A 121 2.91 15.86 2.13
N GLY A 122 3.97 16.01 2.90
CA GLY A 122 4.14 17.04 3.91
C GLY A 122 5.60 17.43 3.97
N ASN A 123 5.90 18.56 4.63
CA ASN A 123 7.26 19.11 4.67
C ASN A 123 8.25 18.14 5.34
N THR A 124 7.80 17.34 6.31
CA THR A 124 8.64 16.39 7.06
C THR A 124 8.30 14.95 6.76
N VAL A 125 7.03 14.65 6.53
CA VAL A 125 6.52 13.28 6.42
C VAL A 125 5.68 13.19 5.18
N SER A 126 5.92 12.13 4.42
CA SER A 126 5.18 11.85 3.22
C SER A 126 4.74 10.37 3.30
N PRO A 127 3.50 10.06 3.69
CA PRO A 127 3.08 8.68 3.93
C PRO A 127 2.90 7.86 2.66
N ARG A 128 3.21 6.55 2.74
CA ARG A 128 3.14 5.52 1.67
C ARG A 128 2.31 4.34 2.16
N LEU A 129 1.63 3.70 1.23
CA LEU A 129 1.04 2.37 1.41
C LEU A 129 1.77 1.38 0.50
N TYR A 130 2.33 0.29 1.04
CA TYR A 130 2.90 -0.79 0.23
C TYR A 130 1.98 -1.99 0.22
N PHE A 131 1.87 -2.63 -0.95
CA PHE A 131 1.01 -3.79 -1.13
C PHE A 131 1.66 -4.86 -2.01
N HIS A 132 1.17 -6.08 -1.85
CA HIS A 132 1.41 -7.19 -2.74
C HIS A 132 0.08 -7.64 -3.33
N ASP A 133 0.04 -7.67 -4.65
CA ASP A 133 -1.06 -8.22 -5.41
C ASP A 133 -0.85 -9.73 -5.60
N ASP A 134 -1.73 -10.51 -4.99
CA ASP A 134 -1.79 -11.97 -5.12
C ASP A 134 -3.16 -12.41 -5.69
N THR A 135 -3.84 -11.50 -6.41
CA THR A 135 -5.20 -11.73 -6.91
C THR A 135 -5.27 -12.88 -7.91
N ALA A 136 -4.21 -13.11 -8.69
CA ALA A 136 -4.10 -14.22 -9.62
C ALA A 136 -4.06 -15.61 -8.94
N ASN A 137 -3.61 -15.68 -7.68
CA ASN A 137 -3.48 -16.95 -6.95
C ASN A 137 -4.54 -17.10 -5.86
N SER A 138 -4.60 -16.17 -4.90
CA SER A 138 -5.53 -16.24 -3.76
C SER A 138 -6.76 -15.34 -3.91
N GLY A 139 -6.77 -14.44 -4.90
CA GLY A 139 -7.81 -13.41 -5.02
C GLY A 139 -7.64 -12.27 -4.00
N LEU A 140 -6.50 -12.19 -3.30
CA LEU A 140 -6.28 -11.23 -2.23
C LEU A 140 -5.19 -10.21 -2.60
N VAL A 141 -5.29 -9.04 -1.99
CA VAL A 141 -4.21 -8.06 -1.91
C VAL A 141 -3.76 -7.94 -0.46
N TYR A 142 -2.45 -8.05 -0.25
CA TYR A 142 -1.83 -7.91 1.07
C TYR A 142 -1.27 -6.51 1.24
N VAL A 143 -1.76 -5.77 2.23
CA VAL A 143 -1.25 -4.44 2.60
C VAL A 143 -0.17 -4.63 3.68
N GLY A 144 1.09 -4.57 3.25
CA GLY A 144 2.25 -4.80 4.12
C GLY A 144 2.70 -3.58 4.91
N TYR A 145 2.29 -2.38 4.50
CA TYR A 145 2.69 -1.14 5.17
C TYR A 145 1.73 0.01 4.89
N ILE A 146 1.44 0.79 5.92
CA ILE A 146 0.91 2.15 5.84
C ILE A 146 1.70 2.96 6.87
N GLY A 147 2.48 3.93 6.43
CA GLY A 147 3.37 4.66 7.33
C GLY A 147 4.15 5.77 6.63
N ALA A 148 5.05 6.42 7.37
CA ALA A 148 5.95 7.43 6.82
C ALA A 148 6.79 6.86 5.67
N HIS A 149 7.32 7.76 4.83
CA HIS A 149 8.24 7.36 3.77
C HIS A 149 9.42 6.56 4.34
N LEU A 150 9.78 5.48 3.65
CA LEU A 150 10.96 4.67 3.99
C LEU A 150 12.21 5.26 3.36
N ASP A 151 13.37 4.95 3.92
CA ASP A 151 14.61 5.58 3.47
C ASP A 151 14.89 5.30 1.99
N ASN A 152 15.42 6.33 1.33
CA ASN A 152 15.97 6.32 -0.02
C ASN A 152 16.93 7.51 -0.19
N THR A 153 17.41 7.72 -1.41
CA THR A 153 18.29 8.83 -1.80
C THR A 153 17.78 10.24 -1.45
N HIS A 154 16.47 10.42 -1.27
CA HIS A 154 15.86 11.73 -0.94
C HIS A 154 15.55 11.92 0.55
N THR A 155 15.62 10.85 1.34
CA THR A 155 15.31 10.87 2.78
C THR A 155 16.54 10.65 3.66
N TYR A 156 17.66 10.22 3.09
CA TYR A 156 18.97 10.35 3.72
C TYR A 156 19.38 11.84 3.73
N ARG A 157 19.34 12.47 4.90
CA ARG A 157 20.12 13.67 5.23
C ARG A 157 20.90 13.40 6.49
#